data_AF-A0A8T6I6S8-F1
#
_entry.id   AF-A0A8T6I6S8-F1
#
_cell.length_a   1.000
_cell.length_b   1.000
_cell.length_c   1.000
_cell.angle_alpha   90.00
_cell.angle_beta   90.00
_cell.angle_gamma   90.00
#
_symmetry.space_group_name_H-M   'P 1'
#
loop_
_entity.id
_entity.type
_entity.pdbx_description
1 polymer ?
#
loop_
_entity_poly.entity_id
_entity_poly.type
_entity_poly.pdbx_seq_one_letter_code
_entity_poly.pdbx_strand_id
1 'polypeptide(L)'
;MSNHVGGYILNHVLRTLDEESLFEYLGRERTQNITLNFLRLSREYDCNPGEVLEGIGQRTGVCYLCERAADDFVGDLCKECHEEGLRAQRVRNSY
;
A
#
# COMPACT_ATOMS: atom_id res chain seq x y z
N MET A 1 -4.00 4.34 -20.89
CA MET A 1 -4.66 5.32 -20.00
C MET A 1 -4.89 4.56 -18.72
N SER A 2 -4.31 5.01 -17.61
CA SER A 2 -4.41 4.26 -16.36
C SER A 2 -5.87 4.24 -15.87
N ASN A 3 -6.29 3.10 -15.35
CA ASN A 3 -7.60 2.88 -14.78
C ASN A 3 -7.66 3.41 -13.34
N HIS A 4 -7.76 4.73 -13.23
CA HIS A 4 -7.80 5.40 -11.94
C HIS A 4 -9.03 5.03 -11.11
N VAL A 5 -10.19 4.92 -11.77
CA VAL A 5 -11.45 4.57 -11.12
C VAL A 5 -11.37 3.18 -10.47
N GLY A 6 -10.77 2.20 -11.15
CA GLY A 6 -10.56 0.87 -10.59
C GLY A 6 -9.64 0.88 -9.36
N GLY A 7 -8.60 1.72 -9.37
CA GLY A 7 -7.73 1.94 -8.21
C GLY A 7 -8.49 2.41 -6.98
N TYR A 8 -9.26 3.49 -7.10
CA TYR A 8 -10.05 4.04 -5.99
C TYR A 8 -11.18 3.12 -5.53
N ILE A 9 -11.82 2.36 -6.44
CA ILE A 9 -12.81 1.35 -6.04
C ILE A 9 -12.18 0.29 -5.14
N LEU A 10 -11.00 -0.23 -5.48
CA LEU A 10 -10.30 -1.21 -4.65
C LEU A 10 -9.88 -0.61 -3.30
N ASN A 11 -9.49 0.67 -3.27
CA ASN A 11 -9.23 1.38 -2.02
C ASN A 11 -10.48 1.44 -1.13
N HIS A 12 -11.63 1.81 -1.70
CA HIS A 12 -12.90 1.82 -0.96
C HIS A 12 -13.25 0.43 -0.42
N VAL A 13 -13.04 -0.62 -1.20
CA VAL A 13 -13.24 -2.01 -0.73
C VAL A 13 -12.34 -2.29 0.47
N LEU A 14 -11.04 -2.00 0.40
CA LEU A 14 -10.11 -2.22 1.51
C LEU A 14 -10.54 -1.46 2.78
N ARG A 15 -11.00 -0.22 2.64
CA ARG A 15 -11.51 0.59 3.77
C ARG A 15 -12.77 -0.02 4.37
N THR A 16 -13.72 -0.46 3.55
CA THR A 16 -14.93 -1.14 4.03
C THR A 16 -14.59 -2.43 4.77
N LEU A 17 -13.60 -3.21 4.30
CA LEU A 17 -13.15 -4.40 5.02
C LEU A 17 -12.55 -4.04 6.40
N ASP A 18 -11.81 -2.92 6.48
CA ASP A 18 -11.25 -2.43 7.73
C ASP A 18 -12.34 -1.93 8.70
N GLU A 19 -13.28 -1.13 8.20
CA GLU A 19 -14.43 -0.60 8.95
C GLU A 19 -15.28 -1.72 9.57
N GLU A 20 -15.43 -2.83 8.86
CA GLU A 20 -16.12 -4.05 9.33
C GLU A 20 -15.25 -4.96 10.22
N SER A 21 -14.07 -4.48 10.66
CA SER A 21 -13.13 -5.20 11.53
C SER A 21 -12.64 -6.55 10.97
N LEU A 22 -12.67 -6.73 9.64
CA LEU A 22 -12.23 -7.98 9.01
C LEU A 22 -10.72 -8.17 9.10
N PHE A 23 -9.94 -7.08 9.10
CA PHE A 23 -8.48 -7.17 9.22
C PHE A 23 -8.06 -7.67 10.61
N GLU A 24 -8.74 -7.27 11.69
CA GLU A 24 -8.56 -7.85 13.03
C GLU A 24 -8.88 -9.33 13.04
N TYR A 25 -10.00 -9.72 12.46
CA TYR A 25 -10.45 -11.11 12.43
C TYR A 25 -9.47 -12.01 11.65
N LEU A 26 -8.98 -11.53 10.51
CA LEU A 26 -8.06 -12.26 9.63
C LEU A 26 -6.64 -12.34 10.20
N GLY A 27 -6.24 -11.32 10.96
CA GLY A 27 -4.87 -11.11 11.38
C GLY A 27 -3.98 -10.59 10.24
N ARG A 28 -2.76 -10.20 10.63
CA ARG A 28 -1.82 -9.46 9.79
C ARG A 28 -1.45 -10.20 8.49
N GLU A 29 -0.98 -11.44 8.59
CA GLU A 29 -0.48 -12.21 7.44
C GLU A 29 -1.56 -12.39 6.36
N ARG A 30 -2.80 -12.71 6.76
CA ARG A 30 -3.90 -12.88 5.83
C ARG A 30 -4.36 -11.55 5.21
N THR A 31 -4.35 -10.48 6.00
CA THR A 31 -4.65 -9.12 5.51
C THR A 31 -3.62 -8.67 4.47
N GLN A 32 -2.33 -8.89 4.72
CA GLN A 32 -1.26 -8.61 3.78
C GLN A 32 -1.44 -9.43 2.49
N ASN A 33 -1.72 -10.74 2.61
CA ASN A 33 -1.91 -11.61 1.45
C ASN A 33 -3.10 -11.19 0.57
N ILE A 34 -4.25 -10.82 1.15
CA ILE A 34 -5.40 -10.32 0.39
C ILE A 34 -5.07 -9.01 -0.30
N THR A 35 -4.40 -8.08 0.40
CA THR A 35 -4.00 -6.79 -0.16
C THR A 35 -3.04 -6.95 -1.33
N LEU A 36 -2.02 -7.81 -1.19
CA LEU A 36 -1.08 -8.13 -2.28
C LEU A 36 -1.79 -8.77 -3.47
N ASN A 37 -2.80 -9.61 -3.23
CA ASN A 37 -3.62 -10.17 -4.30
C ASN A 37 -4.43 -9.09 -5.04
N PHE A 38 -4.99 -8.11 -4.32
CA PHE A 38 -5.64 -6.96 -4.95
C PHE A 38 -4.68 -6.12 -5.78
N LEU A 39 -3.45 -5.88 -5.32
CA LEU A 39 -2.43 -5.18 -6.11
C LEU A 39 -2.03 -5.95 -7.37
N ARG A 40 -1.92 -7.28 -7.28
CA ARG A 40 -1.67 -8.10 -8.47
C ARG A 40 -2.81 -7.98 -9.47
N LEU A 41 -4.04 -8.13 -8.99
CA LEU A 41 -5.25 -8.00 -9.82
C LEU A 41 -5.33 -6.60 -10.44
N SER A 42 -5.08 -5.54 -9.67
CA SER A 42 -5.21 -4.16 -10.12
C SER A 42 -4.28 -3.86 -11.31
N ARG A 43 -3.08 -4.46 -11.36
CA ARG A 43 -2.17 -4.32 -12.50
C ARG A 43 -2.70 -4.96 -13.78
N GLU A 44 -3.43 -6.06 -13.67
CA GLU A 44 -4.07 -6.70 -14.84
C GLU A 44 -5.10 -5.76 -15.50
N TYR A 45 -5.63 -4.79 -14.75
CA TYR A 45 -6.60 -3.80 -15.21
C TYR A 45 -6.04 -2.38 -15.33
N ASP A 46 -4.69 -2.22 -15.42
CA ASP A 46 -3.99 -0.93 -15.56
C ASP A 46 -4.30 0.09 -14.44
N CYS A 47 -4.66 -0.39 -13.24
CA CYS A 47 -4.88 0.46 -12.07
C CYS A 47 -3.53 0.86 -11.43
N ASN A 48 -3.47 2.06 -10.85
CA ASN A 48 -2.30 2.50 -10.09
C ASN A 48 -2.33 1.93 -8.65
N PRO A 49 -1.33 1.14 -8.23
CA PRO A 49 -1.22 0.62 -6.87
C PRO A 49 -1.21 1.68 -5.77
N GLY A 50 -0.70 2.87 -6.07
CA GLY A 50 -0.74 4.00 -5.15
C GLY A 50 -2.17 4.42 -4.82
N GLU A 51 -3.09 4.39 -5.79
CA GLU A 51 -4.50 4.70 -5.55
C GLU A 51 -5.17 3.62 -4.72
N VAL A 52 -4.81 2.35 -4.96
CA VAL A 52 -5.32 1.22 -4.17
C VAL A 52 -4.91 1.34 -2.70
N LEU A 53 -3.67 1.78 -2.41
CA LEU A 53 -3.13 1.85 -1.05
C LEU A 53 -3.26 3.21 -0.35
N GLU A 54 -3.82 4.22 -1.02
CA GLU A 54 -3.87 5.58 -0.48
C GLU A 54 -4.52 5.64 0.92
N GLY A 55 -3.72 6.02 1.91
CA GLY A 55 -4.12 6.16 3.32
C GLY A 55 -4.49 4.87 4.05
N ILE A 56 -4.29 3.69 3.44
CA ILE A 56 -4.63 2.38 4.02
C ILE A 56 -3.43 1.39 4.02
N GLY A 57 -2.30 1.76 3.41
CA GLY A 57 -1.12 0.90 3.29
C GLY A 57 -0.57 0.42 4.64
N GLN A 58 -0.40 1.33 5.61
CA GLN A 58 0.05 0.96 6.96
C GLN A 58 -0.90 -0.04 7.62
N ARG A 59 -2.21 0.16 7.44
CA ARG A 59 -3.25 -0.65 8.06
C ARG A 59 -3.29 -2.07 7.51
N THR A 60 -3.11 -2.20 6.19
CA THR A 60 -2.99 -3.49 5.51
C THR A 60 -1.64 -4.16 5.73
N GLY A 61 -0.63 -3.42 6.20
CA GLY A 61 0.74 -3.90 6.36
C GLY A 61 1.49 -4.04 5.04
N VAL A 62 1.10 -3.30 4.01
CA VAL A 62 1.73 -3.27 2.68
C VAL A 62 2.25 -1.87 2.37
N CYS A 63 3.53 -1.78 1.98
CA CYS A 63 4.18 -0.52 1.65
C CYS A 63 3.59 0.12 0.39
N TYR A 64 3.23 1.40 0.49
CA TYR A 64 2.75 2.19 -0.65
C TYR A 64 3.76 2.25 -1.81
N LEU A 65 5.05 2.35 -1.52
CA LEU A 65 6.07 2.56 -2.55
C LEU A 65 6.59 1.26 -3.17
N CYS A 66 7.01 0.29 -2.35
CA CYS A 66 7.58 -0.96 -2.88
C CYS A 66 6.56 -2.09 -3.01
N GLU A 67 5.32 -1.89 -2.56
CA GLU A 67 4.20 -2.84 -2.74
C GLU A 67 4.48 -4.22 -2.11
N ARG A 68 5.36 -4.26 -1.11
CA ARG A 68 5.71 -5.46 -0.33
C ARG A 68 5.07 -5.41 1.05
N ALA A 69 4.76 -6.58 1.59
CA ALA A 69 4.46 -6.72 3.00
C ALA A 69 5.65 -6.24 3.84
N ALA A 70 5.37 -5.53 4.92
CA ALA A 70 6.36 -5.07 5.88
C ALA A 70 5.78 -5.10 7.29
N ASP A 71 6.62 -5.04 8.31
CA ASP A 71 6.19 -4.98 9.71
C ASP A 71 6.30 -3.58 10.30
N ASP A 72 7.33 -2.83 9.87
CA ASP A 72 7.60 -1.48 10.36
C ASP A 72 7.30 -0.42 9.30
N PHE A 73 6.54 0.60 9.72
CA PHE A 73 6.06 1.69 8.87
C PHE A 73 6.41 3.06 9.44
N VAL A 74 6.65 4.01 8.53
CA VAL A 74 6.72 5.45 8.80
C VAL A 74 5.73 6.13 7.86
N GLY A 75 4.52 6.41 8.35
CA GLY A 75 3.38 6.71 7.50
C GLY A 75 3.00 5.51 6.65
N ASP A 76 2.73 5.71 5.35
CA ASP A 76 2.38 4.64 4.41
C ASP A 76 3.58 3.90 3.79
N LEU A 77 4.80 4.28 4.17
CA LEU A 77 6.03 3.67 3.68
C LEU A 77 6.58 2.67 4.69
N CYS A 78 7.09 1.53 4.21
CA CYS A 78 7.94 0.69 5.04
C CYS A 78 9.22 1.44 5.41
N LYS A 79 9.81 1.07 6.54
CA LYS A 79 11.03 1.68 7.06
C LYS A 79 12.17 1.75 6.02
N GLU A 80 12.37 0.67 5.24
CA GLU A 80 13.38 0.62 4.18
C GLU A 80 13.18 1.72 3.14
N CYS A 81 11.97 1.81 2.57
CA CYS A 81 11.64 2.81 1.56
C CYS A 81 11.73 4.24 2.09
N HIS A 82 11.32 4.46 3.34
CA HIS A 82 11.45 5.75 3.99
C HIS A 82 12.93 6.17 4.14
N GLU A 83 13.79 5.25 4.59
CA GLU A 83 15.23 5.51 4.75
C GLU A 83 15.93 5.75 3.39
N GLU A 84 15.57 5.00 2.34
CA GLU A 84 16.08 5.21 0.99
C GLU A 84 15.71 6.59 0.45
N GLY A 85 14.46 7.02 0.64
CA GLY A 85 13.99 8.36 0.26
C GLY A 85 14.80 9.47 0.93
N LEU A 86 15.07 9.35 2.23
CA LEU A 86 15.90 10.30 2.97
C LEU A 86 17.35 10.33 2.46
N ARG A 87 17.94 9.18 2.14
CA ARG A 87 19.30 9.11 1.55
C ARG A 87 19.34 9.84 0.21
N ALA A 88 18.36 9.61 -0.66
CA ALA A 88 18.28 10.26 -1.96
C ALA A 88 18.13 11.80 -1.85
N GLN A 89 17.35 12.29 -0.90
CA GLN A 89 17.20 13.74 -0.64
C GLN A 89 18.52 14.38 -0.15
N ARG A 90 19.26 13.70 0.74
CA ARG A 90 20.55 14.21 1.23
C ARG A 90 21.57 14.36 0.10
N VAL A 91 21.61 13.41 -0.83
CA VAL A 91 22.48 13.50 -2.01
C VAL A 91 22.08 14.70 -2.88
N ARG A 92 20.78 14.91 -3.11
CA ARG A 92 20.28 16.04 -3.93
C ARG A 92 20.57 17.41 -3.31
N ASN A 93 20.55 17.53 -1.98
CA ASN A 93 20.82 18.79 -1.27
C ASN A 93 22.32 19.06 -1.04
N SER A 94 23.20 18.17 -1.53
CA SER A 94 24.67 18.31 -1.43
C SER A 94 25.30 18.89 -2.71
N TYR A 95 24.48 19.31 -3.68
CA TYR A 95 24.85 20.01 -4.91
C TYR A 95 24.08 21.33 -5.00
#